data_AF-A0AAV8YE84-F1
#
_entry.id   AF-A0AAV8YE84-F1
#
_cell.length_a   1.000
_cell.length_b   1.000
_cell.length_c   1.000
_cell.angle_alpha   90.00
_cell.angle_beta   90.00
_cell.angle_gamma   90.00
#
_symmetry.space_group_name_H-M   'P 1'
#
loop_
_entity.id
_entity.type
_entity.pdbx_description
1 polymer ?
#
loop_
_entity_poly.entity_id
_entity_poly.type
_entity_poly.pdbx_seq_one_letter_code
_entity_poly.pdbx_strand_id
1 'polypeptide(L)'
;EAVLPKGSSAYFSPIHVHRNPKYWPDPLKFDPDRFLPEEIAKRHPCTFIPFSYGSRNCIGKEKILSQCVDKADQILNIVDEKLKNPEDEFSIIEKNIALKLRRLPKETKTYTEKLMIYFEQS
;
A
#
# COMPACT_ATOMS: atom_id res chain seq x y z
N GLU A 1 11.37 25.91 -13.38
CA GLU A 1 11.52 26.38 -11.98
C GLU A 1 10.49 27.46 -11.74
N ALA A 2 9.84 27.48 -10.57
CA ALA A 2 8.78 28.45 -10.26
C ALA A 2 9.15 29.20 -8.97
N VAL A 3 9.05 30.53 -9.00
CA VAL A 3 9.33 31.39 -7.83
C VAL A 3 8.01 31.65 -7.10
N LEU A 4 7.96 31.34 -5.80
CA LEU A 4 6.82 31.64 -4.94
C LEU A 4 7.05 32.97 -4.22
N PRO A 5 6.24 34.02 -4.46
CA PRO A 5 6.35 35.29 -3.76
C PRO A 5 6.17 35.12 -2.24
N LYS A 6 6.78 36.03 -1.46
CA LYS A 6 6.60 36.07 0.00
C LYS A 6 5.11 36.22 0.34
N GLY A 7 4.63 35.43 1.30
CA GLY A 7 3.23 35.40 1.71
C GLY A 7 2.35 34.44 0.90
N SER A 8 2.90 33.76 -0.10
CA SER A 8 2.17 32.73 -0.84
C SER A 8 1.89 31.51 0.04
N SER A 9 0.72 30.91 -0.14
CA SER A 9 0.39 29.60 0.39
C SER A 9 0.70 28.52 -0.63
N ALA A 10 1.31 27.43 -0.20
CA ALA A 10 1.55 26.25 -1.02
C ALA A 10 0.74 25.07 -0.47
N TYR A 11 0.12 24.32 -1.38
CA TYR A 11 -0.61 23.12 -1.06
C TYR A 11 -0.13 21.99 -1.97
N PHE A 12 -0.10 20.77 -1.44
CA PHE A 12 0.11 19.57 -2.22
C PHE A 12 -0.96 18.55 -1.86
N SER A 13 -1.34 17.74 -2.85
CA SER A 13 -2.33 16.69 -2.69
C SER A 13 -1.62 15.33 -2.72
N PRO A 14 -1.57 14.59 -1.59
CA PRO A 14 -1.01 13.24 -1.57
C PRO A 14 -1.64 12.33 -2.64
N ILE A 15 -2.95 12.43 -2.86
CA ILE A 15 -3.65 11.65 -3.89
C ILE A 15 -3.09 11.90 -5.28
N HIS A 16 -2.82 13.17 -5.65
CA HIS A 16 -2.24 13.48 -6.95
C HIS A 16 -0.80 12.99 -7.07
N VAL A 17 -0.01 13.07 -6.00
CA VAL A 17 1.37 12.56 -5.97
C VAL A 17 1.38 11.04 -6.12
N HIS A 18 0.54 10.32 -5.37
CA HIS A 18 0.46 8.86 -5.37
C HIS A 18 -0.16 8.27 -6.64
N ARG A 19 -0.82 9.10 -7.45
CA ARG A 19 -1.44 8.69 -8.73
C ARG A 19 -0.81 9.34 -9.94
N ASN A 20 0.33 10.02 -9.79
CA ASN A 20 0.99 10.66 -10.91
C ASN A 20 1.61 9.60 -11.83
N PRO A 21 1.14 9.45 -13.09
CA PRO A 21 1.61 8.41 -14.00
C PRO A 21 3.10 8.52 -14.35
N LYS A 22 3.72 9.69 -14.13
CA LYS A 22 5.16 9.88 -14.27
C LYS A 22 5.97 9.02 -13.30
N TYR A 23 5.44 8.77 -12.10
CA TYR A 23 6.11 8.02 -11.03
C TYR A 23 5.43 6.67 -10.75
N TRP A 24 4.17 6.54 -11.14
CA TRP A 24 3.32 5.37 -10.90
C TRP A 24 2.70 4.92 -12.23
N PRO A 25 3.38 4.10 -13.06
CA PRO A 25 2.79 3.52 -14.28
C PRO A 25 1.46 2.84 -13.94
N ASP A 26 0.38 2.93 -14.71
CA ASP A 26 -0.94 2.36 -14.30
C ASP A 26 -1.34 2.68 -12.84
N PRO A 27 -1.47 3.97 -12.45
CA PRO A 27 -1.57 4.39 -11.04
C PRO A 27 -2.84 3.93 -10.32
N LEU A 28 -3.84 3.45 -11.07
CA LEU A 28 -5.09 2.93 -10.52
C LEU A 28 -5.07 1.41 -10.34
N LYS A 29 -4.07 0.72 -10.91
CA LYS A 29 -3.89 -0.71 -10.71
C LYS A 29 -3.32 -0.94 -9.32
N PHE A 30 -3.96 -1.82 -8.56
CA PHE A 30 -3.35 -2.32 -7.34
C PHE A 30 -2.19 -3.24 -7.70
N ASP A 31 -0.98 -2.84 -7.32
CA ASP A 31 0.26 -3.52 -7.67
C ASP A 31 1.26 -3.38 -6.52
N PRO A 32 1.34 -4.38 -5.62
CA PRO A 32 2.15 -4.30 -4.42
C PRO A 32 3.65 -4.51 -4.68
N ASP A 33 4.03 -5.06 -5.85
CA ASP A 33 5.44 -5.23 -6.25
C ASP A 33 6.18 -3.89 -6.39
N ARG A 34 5.43 -2.80 -6.54
CA ARG A 34 6.00 -1.45 -6.57
C ARG A 34 6.69 -1.08 -5.28
N PHE A 35 6.40 -1.76 -4.18
CA PHE A 35 6.99 -1.49 -2.89
C PHE A 35 8.13 -2.45 -2.55
N LEU A 36 8.63 -3.22 -3.52
CA LEU A 36 9.88 -3.95 -3.38
C LEU A 36 11.07 -2.98 -3.21
N PRO A 37 12.13 -3.35 -2.46
CA PRO A 37 13.28 -2.49 -2.19
C PRO A 37 13.89 -1.87 -3.45
N GLU A 38 14.04 -2.69 -4.50
CA GLU A 38 14.65 -2.31 -5.76
C GLU A 38 13.81 -1.27 -6.50
N GLU A 39 12.49 -1.35 -6.35
CA GLU A 39 11.53 -0.45 -6.97
C GLU A 39 11.37 0.86 -6.18
N ILE A 40 11.45 0.81 -4.86
CA ILE A 40 11.47 2.00 -3.99
C ILE A 40 12.75 2.81 -4.26
N ALA A 41 13.90 2.15 -4.33
CA ALA A 41 15.20 2.79 -4.54
C ALA A 41 15.29 3.60 -5.85
N LYS A 42 14.48 3.23 -6.87
CA LYS A 42 14.40 3.95 -8.15
C LYS A 42 13.60 5.26 -8.09
N ARG A 43 12.84 5.49 -7.02
CA ARG A 43 11.91 6.63 -6.92
C ARG A 43 12.38 7.67 -5.92
N HIS A 44 11.98 8.91 -6.17
CA HIS A 44 12.25 9.99 -5.24
C HIS A 44 11.42 9.80 -3.95
N PRO A 45 11.96 9.96 -2.73
CA PRO A 45 11.24 9.69 -1.48
C PRO A 45 9.88 10.39 -1.36
N CYS A 46 9.77 11.61 -1.90
CA CYS A 46 8.51 12.36 -1.89
C CYS A 46 7.44 11.88 -2.90
N THR A 47 7.66 10.80 -3.66
CA THR A 47 6.62 10.25 -4.56
C THR A 47 5.61 9.37 -3.83
N PHE A 48 5.91 8.98 -2.59
CA PHE A 48 5.03 8.22 -1.72
C PHE A 48 5.06 8.78 -0.28
N ILE A 49 4.02 9.53 0.07
CA ILE A 49 3.94 10.30 1.33
C ILE A 49 2.59 10.10 2.05
N PRO A 50 2.20 8.85 2.37
CA PRO A 50 0.91 8.57 3.04
C PRO A 50 0.79 9.23 4.41
N PHE A 51 1.93 9.53 5.04
CA PHE A 51 2.03 10.13 6.37
C PHE A 51 2.78 11.48 6.34
N SER A 52 2.74 12.19 5.21
CA SER A 52 3.55 13.40 4.96
C SER A 52 5.07 13.10 5.02
N TYR A 53 5.90 14.15 4.95
CA TYR A 53 7.36 14.04 4.93
C TYR A 53 8.01 15.22 5.67
N GLY A 54 9.26 15.05 6.15
CA GLY A 54 10.03 16.08 6.84
C GLY A 54 9.50 16.41 8.25
N SER A 55 9.71 17.66 8.69
CA SER A 55 9.37 18.14 10.05
C SER A 55 7.87 18.16 10.37
N ARG A 56 7.03 17.94 9.36
CA ARG A 56 5.56 17.90 9.48
C ARG A 56 5.02 16.51 9.07
N ASN A 57 5.81 15.47 9.30
CA ASN A 57 5.36 14.09 9.17
C ASN A 57 4.34 13.73 10.27
N CYS A 58 3.57 12.67 10.06
CA CYS A 58 2.61 12.18 11.04
C CYS A 58 3.35 11.63 12.27
N ILE A 59 3.06 12.19 13.45
CA ILE A 59 3.59 11.69 14.73
C ILE A 59 3.18 10.24 15.05
N GLY A 60 2.08 9.77 14.44
CA GLY A 60 1.56 8.41 14.63
C GLY A 60 2.02 7.42 13.57
N LYS A 61 2.95 7.78 12.67
CA LYS A 61 3.38 6.93 11.55
C LYS A 61 3.74 5.52 12.02
N GLU A 62 4.66 5.42 12.98
CA GLU A 62 5.19 4.13 13.47
C GLU A 62 4.10 3.26 14.08
N LYS A 63 3.26 3.84 14.94
CA LYS A 63 2.16 3.13 15.60
C LYS A 63 1.14 2.61 14.59
N ILE A 64 0.79 3.40 13.58
CA ILE A 64 -0.19 3.00 12.56
C ILE A 64 0.41 1.91 11.67
N LEU A 65 1.67 2.03 11.25
CA LEU A 65 2.33 1.01 10.43
C LEU A 65 2.40 -0.32 11.16
N SER A 66 2.84 -0.34 12.42
CA SER A 66 2.86 -1.56 13.23
C SER A 66 1.47 -2.22 13.34
N GLN A 67 0.41 -1.44 13.58
CA GLN A 67 -0.96 -2.00 13.60
C GLN A 67 -1.40 -2.56 12.25
N CYS A 68 -0.96 -1.97 11.15
CA CYS A 68 -1.25 -2.48 9.81
C CYS A 68 -0.53 -3.81 9.53
N VAL A 69 0.74 -3.94 9.94
CA VAL A 69 1.51 -5.21 9.89
C VAL A 69 0.76 -6.29 10.67
N ASP A 70 0.50 -6.05 11.95
CA ASP A 70 -0.11 -7.05 12.85
C ASP A 70 -1.47 -7.54 12.31
N LYS A 71 -2.24 -6.62 11.74
CA LYS A 71 -3.56 -6.94 11.20
C LYS A 71 -3.48 -7.66 9.86
N ALA A 72 -2.49 -7.35 9.03
CA ALA A 72 -2.22 -8.09 7.81
C ALA A 72 -1.78 -9.53 8.13
N ASP A 73 -0.94 -9.73 9.13
CA ASP A 73 -0.55 -11.07 9.63
C ASP A 73 -1.73 -11.88 10.15
N GLN A 74 -2.62 -11.25 10.93
CA GLN A 74 -3.84 -11.92 11.40
C GLN A 74 -4.72 -12.37 10.23
N ILE A 75 -4.87 -11.51 9.21
CA ILE A 75 -5.63 -11.83 8.00
C ILE A 75 -4.97 -12.98 7.24
N LEU A 76 -3.65 -12.95 7.08
CA LEU A 76 -2.86 -14.01 6.45
C LEU A 76 -3.07 -15.36 7.12
N ASN A 77 -2.92 -15.41 8.44
CA ASN A 77 -3.10 -16.64 9.21
C ASN A 77 -4.52 -17.21 9.03
N ILE A 78 -5.55 -16.36 9.05
CA ILE A 78 -6.94 -16.80 8.82
C ILE A 78 -7.10 -17.35 7.39
N VAL A 79 -6.47 -16.71 6.40
CA VAL A 79 -6.51 -17.17 5.00
C VAL A 79 -5.80 -18.52 4.87
N ASP A 80 -4.59 -18.66 5.40
CA ASP A 80 -3.80 -19.89 5.34
C ASP A 80 -4.50 -21.04 6.04
N GLU A 81 -5.07 -20.82 7.23
CA GLU A 81 -5.86 -21.83 7.92
C GLU A 81 -7.07 -22.29 7.09
N LYS A 82 -7.74 -21.37 6.41
CA LYS A 82 -8.90 -21.68 5.57
C LYS A 82 -8.54 -22.27 4.20
N LEU A 83 -7.30 -22.12 3.74
CA LEU A 83 -6.82 -22.68 2.47
C LEU A 83 -6.13 -24.05 2.63
N LYS A 84 -6.09 -24.62 3.85
CA LYS A 84 -5.47 -25.92 4.12
C LYS A 84 -6.09 -27.09 3.37
N ASN A 85 -7.38 -27.02 3.01
CA ASN A 85 -8.03 -28.09 2.24
C ASN A 85 -8.07 -27.76 0.74
N PRO A 86 -7.54 -28.64 -0.13
CA PRO A 86 -7.54 -28.45 -1.58
C PRO A 86 -8.92 -28.28 -2.23
N GLU A 87 -9.98 -28.71 -1.55
CA GLU A 87 -11.37 -28.70 -2.01
C GLU A 87 -12.08 -27.33 -1.79
N ASP A 88 -11.60 -26.48 -0.88
CA ASP A 88 -12.37 -25.35 -0.34
C ASP A 88 -12.54 -24.18 -1.33
N GLU A 89 -13.70 -24.04 -2.01
CA GLU A 89 -13.98 -23.06 -3.09
C GLU A 89 -14.45 -21.65 -2.67
N PHE A 90 -13.98 -20.59 -3.33
CA PHE A 90 -14.18 -19.21 -2.85
C PHE A 90 -14.01 -18.13 -4.04
N SER A 91 -14.42 -16.83 -3.90
CA SER A 91 -14.44 -15.74 -4.96
C SER A 91 -14.22 -14.26 -4.45
N ILE A 92 -13.37 -13.39 -5.02
CA ILE A 92 -13.23 -11.97 -4.57
C ILE A 92 -14.48 -11.13 -4.88
N ILE A 93 -15.06 -10.44 -3.88
CA ILE A 93 -16.21 -9.54 -4.05
C ILE A 93 -15.78 -8.10 -3.73
N GLU A 94 -15.59 -7.26 -4.74
CA GLU A 94 -15.41 -5.82 -4.57
C GLU A 94 -16.75 -5.16 -4.21
N LYS A 95 -17.01 -4.92 -2.93
CA LYS A 95 -17.97 -3.89 -2.50
C LYS A 95 -17.42 -3.12 -1.31
N ASN A 96 -16.95 -1.91 -1.59
CA ASN A 96 -16.75 -0.79 -0.66
C ASN A 96 -16.07 -1.15 0.67
N ILE A 97 -14.74 -1.06 0.70
CA ILE A 97 -13.88 -0.85 1.89
C ILE A 97 -13.89 -1.98 2.96
N ALA A 98 -14.68 -3.04 2.80
CA ALA A 98 -14.58 -4.26 3.60
C ALA A 98 -14.01 -5.42 2.76
N LEU A 99 -12.74 -5.79 2.98
CA LEU A 99 -12.16 -7.01 2.43
C LEU A 99 -12.87 -8.23 3.05
N LYS A 100 -13.88 -8.75 2.35
CA LYS A 100 -14.51 -10.03 2.68
C LYS A 100 -13.83 -11.11 1.85
N LEU A 101 -12.97 -11.90 2.49
CA LEU A 101 -12.21 -12.97 1.85
C LEU A 101 -13.11 -14.10 1.37
N ARG A 102 -13.02 -14.40 0.08
CA ARG A 102 -13.44 -15.64 -0.60
C ARG A 102 -12.48 -15.77 -1.86
N ARG A 103 -11.74 -16.91 -2.08
CA ARG A 103 -10.83 -17.52 -3.19
C ARG A 103 -10.74 -16.67 -4.42
N LEU A 104 -9.57 -16.79 -5.02
CA LEU A 104 -9.44 -16.90 -6.46
C LEU A 104 -8.58 -18.13 -6.78
N PRO A 105 -8.43 -18.50 -8.06
CA PRO A 105 -7.63 -19.64 -8.51
C PRO A 105 -6.17 -19.58 -8.03
N LYS A 106 -5.48 -20.71 -8.11
CA LYS A 106 -4.15 -21.09 -7.55
C LYS A 106 -2.95 -20.14 -7.78
N GLU A 107 -3.15 -18.93 -8.32
CA GLU A 107 -2.11 -17.97 -8.64
C GLU A 107 -1.95 -16.85 -7.59
N THR A 108 -2.86 -16.74 -6.61
CA THR A 108 -2.96 -15.57 -5.71
C THR A 108 -2.17 -15.63 -4.41
N LYS A 109 -1.27 -16.61 -4.21
CA LYS A 109 -0.38 -16.64 -3.02
C LYS A 109 0.45 -15.35 -2.86
N THR A 110 0.64 -14.64 -3.98
CA THR A 110 1.43 -13.43 -4.12
C THR A 110 0.90 -12.19 -3.39
N TYR A 111 -0.41 -12.02 -3.19
CA TYR A 111 -0.94 -10.68 -2.89
C TYR A 111 -0.68 -10.21 -1.45
N THR A 112 -0.82 -11.13 -0.49
CA THR A 112 -0.81 -10.79 0.92
C THR A 112 0.60 -10.84 1.51
N GLU A 113 1.45 -11.75 1.02
CA GLU A 113 2.91 -11.73 1.27
C GLU A 113 3.54 -10.42 0.77
N LYS A 114 3.10 -9.90 -0.38
CA LYS A 114 3.60 -8.63 -0.93
C LYS A 114 3.15 -7.39 -0.15
N LEU A 115 1.99 -7.43 0.51
CA LEU A 115 1.53 -6.37 1.41
C LEU A 115 2.38 -6.31 2.68
N MET A 116 2.87 -7.43 3.18
CA MET A 116 3.76 -7.50 4.35
C MET A 116 5.13 -6.88 4.06
N ILE A 117 5.70 -7.17 2.88
CA ILE A 117 6.97 -6.55 2.43
C ILE A 117 6.90 -5.02 2.48
N TYR A 118 5.77 -4.43 2.05
CA TYR A 118 5.56 -2.98 2.12
C TYR A 118 5.57 -2.44 3.56
N PHE A 119 4.94 -3.13 4.50
CA PHE A 119 4.85 -2.65 5.88
C PHE A 119 6.14 -2.89 6.68
N GLU A 120 6.88 -3.97 6.43
CA GLU A 120 8.16 -4.26 7.09
C GLU A 120 9.29 -3.31 6.66
N GLN A 121 9.18 -2.68 5.50
CA GLN A 121 10.22 -1.80 4.93
C GLN A 121 9.97 -0.30 5.18
N SER A 122 8.91 0.05 5.90
CA SER A 122 8.41 1.43 6.12
C SER A 122 8.77 2.01 7.48
#